data_AF-A0A519RUA0-F1
#
_entry.id   AF-A0A519RUA0-F1
#
_cell.length_a   1.000
_cell.length_b   1.000
_cell.length_c   1.000
_cell.angle_alpha   90.00
_cell.angle_beta   90.00
_cell.angle_gamma   90.00
#
_symmetry.space_group_name_H-M   'P 1'
#
loop_
_entity.id
_entity.type
_entity.pdbx_description
1 polymer ?
#
loop_
_entity_poly.entity_id
_entity_poly.type
_entity_poly.pdbx_seq_one_letter_code
_entity_poly.pdbx_strand_id
1 'polypeptide(L)'
;VVTTGGSGALSDIVDIFLGRDTTCAVHITGSLYCWGNAKAYGLLGDGRINVTSSVPVLASQFTQPIRTGGMGFDHMCVVLSDLAKTVQCLGYNNGYMLADGTSTTRLAPVNTTTDVVELAVGDAHTCAITTASQMKCWGQNSVGTFGLGNFSTYSDVRTNSTLSNVVAITAGQFLTCASLQNGRSYCFGENDDERLGLPWLTVNTNQNVTLNTKDNLLVSVSGQSSKLISPLQLFNNQSLNGLNIAQKDISIIEPGTSINNQNAIKQFPGKTWLGKLDSNSNREVAIIIPKGVDYSKPFEIIYHFHGHNGKLDNILTGSANGLEDKIKNMPKDKNVIIVIPQGPPKAQDYTWMNGKNNEALDKFQDQTMSIIKNKLSPGIKIGSVTVEGHSAGGRVILNAAKDGNLRADKIDMLDSSYGTWASEAYKNYHQVNPNAKFNVVYIPNSQTQADALRLKGQPGVTMHQSKVDHSSVPKAFFGI
;
A
#
# COMPACT_ATOMS: atom_id res chain seq x y z
N VAL A 1 -14.46 27.86 16.20
CA VAL A 1 -15.19 29.13 16.41
C VAL A 1 -14.19 30.15 16.92
N VAL A 2 -13.82 31.14 16.10
CA VAL A 2 -13.03 32.30 16.54
C VAL A 2 -14.02 33.46 16.59
N THR A 3 -14.33 33.93 17.79
CA THR A 3 -15.13 35.12 18.04
C THR A 3 -14.19 36.27 18.41
N THR A 4 -14.02 37.23 17.51
CA THR A 4 -13.53 38.57 17.86
C THR A 4 -14.36 39.61 17.13
N GLY A 5 -15.45 40.04 17.78
CA GLY A 5 -15.93 41.44 17.85
C GLY A 5 -16.02 42.34 16.61
N GLY A 6 -15.98 41.83 15.39
CA GLY A 6 -16.22 42.58 14.15
C GLY A 6 -17.58 42.25 13.54
N SER A 7 -18.23 43.22 12.92
CA SER A 7 -19.41 43.01 12.06
C SER A 7 -19.13 41.88 11.06
N GLY A 8 -19.71 40.70 11.27
CA GLY A 8 -19.42 39.49 10.48
C GLY A 8 -19.26 38.18 11.27
N ALA A 9 -19.37 38.18 12.60
CA ALA A 9 -19.42 36.95 13.37
C ALA A 9 -20.75 36.21 13.12
N LEU A 10 -20.67 34.98 12.59
CA LEU A 10 -21.79 34.06 12.50
C LEU A 10 -21.86 33.19 13.77
N SER A 11 -23.02 33.14 14.43
CA SER A 11 -23.34 32.15 15.47
C SER A 11 -24.13 30.98 14.88
N ASP A 12 -24.30 29.91 15.66
CA ASP A 12 -25.22 28.81 15.36
C ASP A 12 -25.00 28.14 13.98
N ILE A 13 -23.73 28.03 13.57
CA ILE A 13 -23.32 27.35 12.34
C ILE A 13 -23.22 25.84 12.58
N VAL A 14 -23.89 25.07 11.74
CA VAL A 14 -23.94 23.59 11.78
C VAL A 14 -23.04 22.92 10.75
N ASP A 15 -22.62 23.65 9.72
CA ASP A 15 -21.71 23.14 8.71
C ASP A 15 -20.88 24.26 8.08
N ILE A 16 -19.65 23.94 7.69
CA ILE A 16 -18.77 24.85 6.96
C ILE A 16 -18.11 24.05 5.85
N PHE A 17 -18.10 24.61 4.65
CA PHE A 17 -17.40 24.01 3.51
C PHE A 17 -16.60 25.07 2.76
N LEU A 18 -15.46 24.65 2.22
CA LEU A 18 -14.48 25.51 1.59
C LEU A 18 -14.43 25.22 0.10
N GLY A 19 -14.22 26.26 -0.70
CA GLY A 19 -13.67 26.17 -2.04
C GLY A 19 -12.28 26.80 -2.05
N ARG A 20 -11.68 26.93 -3.23
CA ARG A 20 -10.32 27.46 -3.39
C ARG A 20 -10.17 28.87 -2.80
N ASP A 21 -11.13 29.74 -3.14
CA ASP A 21 -11.11 31.17 -2.81
C ASP A 21 -12.43 31.63 -2.18
N THR A 22 -13.33 30.69 -1.86
CA THR A 22 -14.66 30.96 -1.26
C THR A 22 -14.87 30.06 -0.06
N THR A 23 -15.58 30.54 0.95
CA THR A 23 -16.01 29.77 2.11
C THR A 23 -17.50 29.97 2.28
N CYS A 24 -18.21 28.92 2.66
CA CYS A 24 -19.60 29.03 3.05
C CYS A 24 -19.89 28.33 4.38
N ALA A 25 -20.91 28.83 5.07
CA ALA A 25 -21.37 28.32 6.35
C ALA A 25 -22.90 28.16 6.34
N VAL A 26 -23.38 27.03 6.83
CA VAL A 26 -24.80 26.70 7.00
C VAL A 26 -25.19 27.02 8.43
N HIS A 27 -26.16 27.92 8.59
CA HIS A 27 -26.76 28.25 9.89
C HIS A 27 -27.77 27.17 10.33
N ILE A 28 -28.04 27.02 11.62
CA ILE A 28 -28.99 26.05 12.20
C ILE A 28 -30.42 26.18 11.63
N THR A 29 -30.77 27.34 11.09
CA THR A 29 -32.05 27.60 10.39
C THR A 29 -32.08 27.09 8.95
N GLY A 30 -30.95 26.62 8.42
CA GLY A 30 -30.76 26.22 7.03
C GLY A 30 -30.41 27.37 6.07
N SER A 31 -30.18 28.59 6.56
CA SER A 31 -29.68 29.69 5.75
C SER A 31 -28.20 29.50 5.41
N LEU A 32 -27.81 29.78 4.16
CA LEU A 32 -26.42 29.68 3.70
C LEU A 32 -25.78 31.06 3.59
N TYR A 33 -24.60 31.21 4.18
CA TYR A 33 -23.78 32.42 4.07
C TYR A 33 -22.45 32.08 3.41
N CYS A 34 -22.06 32.84 2.39
CA CYS A 34 -20.80 32.65 1.67
C CYS A 34 -19.95 33.93 1.67
N TRP A 35 -18.63 33.80 1.63
CA TRP A 35 -17.68 34.91 1.50
C TRP A 35 -16.42 34.46 0.76
N GLY A 36 -15.60 35.41 0.35
CA GLY A 36 -14.48 35.20 -0.56
C GLY A 36 -14.82 35.62 -1.99
N ASN A 37 -14.14 35.03 -2.97
CA ASN A 37 -14.20 35.41 -4.38
C ASN A 37 -15.27 34.61 -5.14
N ALA A 38 -16.35 35.28 -5.56
CA ALA A 38 -17.45 34.70 -6.32
C ALA A 38 -17.07 34.20 -7.73
N LYS A 39 -15.90 34.64 -8.24
CA LYS A 39 -15.43 34.50 -9.63
C LYS A 39 -16.54 34.91 -10.63
N ALA A 40 -16.40 34.50 -11.89
CA ALA A 40 -17.41 34.74 -12.92
C ALA A 40 -18.65 33.83 -12.79
N TYR A 41 -18.70 32.94 -11.78
CA TYR A 41 -19.65 31.83 -11.69
C TYR A 41 -20.69 31.98 -10.58
N GLY A 42 -20.67 33.09 -9.84
CA GLY A 42 -21.71 33.40 -8.84
C GLY A 42 -21.63 32.55 -7.58
N LEU A 43 -20.42 32.12 -7.18
CA LEU A 43 -20.23 31.15 -6.09
C LEU A 43 -20.64 31.65 -4.70
N LEU A 44 -20.91 32.95 -4.53
CA LEU A 44 -21.53 33.47 -3.31
C LEU A 44 -23.03 33.12 -3.21
N GLY A 45 -23.65 32.70 -4.31
CA GLY A 45 -25.06 32.32 -4.35
C GLY A 45 -26.03 33.48 -4.12
N ASP A 46 -25.60 34.74 -4.28
CA ASP A 46 -26.43 35.94 -4.11
C ASP A 46 -26.74 36.66 -5.44
N GLY A 47 -26.35 36.04 -6.56
CA GLY A 47 -26.54 36.56 -7.92
C GLY A 47 -25.45 37.50 -8.42
N ARG A 48 -24.48 37.91 -7.58
CA ARG A 48 -23.35 38.74 -8.00
C ARG A 48 -22.24 37.89 -8.61
N ILE A 49 -21.56 38.43 -9.62
CA ILE A 49 -20.41 37.83 -10.29
C ILE A 49 -19.23 38.80 -10.29
N ASN A 50 -18.00 38.27 -10.38
CA ASN A 50 -16.74 39.03 -10.36
C ASN A 50 -16.62 39.96 -9.13
N VAL A 51 -17.10 39.47 -7.99
CA VAL A 51 -17.02 40.19 -6.70
C VAL A 51 -16.27 39.36 -5.67
N THR A 52 -15.61 40.07 -4.75
CA THR A 52 -15.03 39.47 -3.55
C THR A 52 -15.74 40.06 -2.33
N SER A 53 -16.21 39.20 -1.44
CA SER A 53 -16.76 39.61 -0.15
C SER A 53 -15.80 39.24 0.97
N SER A 54 -15.38 40.22 1.78
CA SER A 54 -14.57 39.97 2.99
C SER A 54 -15.41 39.62 4.22
N VAL A 55 -16.75 39.62 4.08
CA VAL A 55 -17.71 39.28 5.13
C VAL A 55 -18.73 38.26 4.61
N PRO A 56 -19.31 37.42 5.48
CA PRO A 56 -20.38 36.50 5.10
C PRO A 56 -21.58 37.25 4.51
N VAL A 57 -22.02 36.83 3.33
CA VAL A 57 -23.23 37.33 2.66
C VAL A 57 -24.23 36.20 2.49
N LEU A 58 -25.52 36.54 2.61
CA LEU A 58 -26.59 35.56 2.42
C LEU A 58 -26.61 35.10 0.96
N ALA A 59 -26.51 33.78 0.74
CA ALA A 59 -26.64 33.16 -0.57
C ALA A 59 -28.12 33.10 -0.99
N SER A 60 -28.69 34.27 -1.29
CA SER A 60 -30.12 34.50 -1.49
C SER A 60 -30.77 33.77 -2.67
N GLN A 61 -29.98 33.22 -3.59
CA GLN A 61 -30.46 32.37 -4.69
C GLN A 61 -30.89 30.97 -4.20
N PHE A 62 -30.38 30.51 -3.06
CA PHE A 62 -30.89 29.30 -2.40
C PHE A 62 -32.07 29.67 -1.50
N THR A 63 -33.28 29.38 -1.99
CA THR A 63 -34.53 29.76 -1.32
C THR A 63 -35.04 28.71 -0.33
N GLN A 64 -34.44 27.53 -0.31
CA GLN A 64 -34.83 26.40 0.54
C GLN A 64 -33.80 26.16 1.65
N PRO A 65 -34.21 25.67 2.83
CA PRO A 65 -33.29 25.37 3.92
C PRO A 65 -32.25 24.32 3.53
N ILE A 66 -30.97 24.63 3.74
CA ILE A 66 -29.83 23.77 3.41
C ILE A 66 -29.41 22.97 4.63
N ARG A 67 -29.08 21.69 4.42
CA ARG A 67 -28.56 20.79 5.45
C ARG A 67 -27.03 20.76 5.48
N THR A 68 -26.42 20.68 4.31
CA THR A 68 -24.97 20.53 4.11
C THR A 68 -24.61 20.89 2.67
N GLY A 69 -23.33 21.01 2.35
CA GLY A 69 -22.88 21.30 0.99
C GLY A 69 -21.39 21.09 0.81
N GLY A 70 -20.92 21.42 -0.40
CA GLY A 70 -19.51 21.43 -0.75
C GLY A 70 -19.26 22.30 -1.96
N MET A 71 -17.99 22.68 -2.13
CA MET A 71 -17.54 23.48 -3.26
C MET A 71 -16.42 22.76 -3.99
N GLY A 72 -16.48 22.83 -5.32
CA GLY A 72 -15.38 22.50 -6.20
C GLY A 72 -14.58 23.74 -6.55
N PHE A 73 -13.86 23.66 -7.66
CA PHE A 73 -13.02 24.77 -8.09
C PHE A 73 -13.84 25.98 -8.55
N ASP A 74 -14.91 25.71 -9.29
CA ASP A 74 -15.79 26.71 -9.91
C ASP A 74 -17.30 26.38 -9.84
N HIS A 75 -17.69 25.38 -9.04
CA HIS A 75 -19.11 25.03 -8.79
C HIS A 75 -19.36 24.77 -7.30
N MET A 76 -20.63 24.89 -6.90
CA MET A 76 -21.11 24.61 -5.55
C MET A 76 -22.32 23.71 -5.62
N CYS A 77 -22.38 22.72 -4.72
CA CYS A 77 -23.53 21.84 -4.56
C CYS A 77 -23.94 21.77 -3.09
N VAL A 78 -25.25 21.81 -2.84
CA VAL A 78 -25.84 21.74 -1.49
C VAL A 78 -26.91 20.66 -1.44
N VAL A 79 -27.10 20.06 -0.26
CA VAL A 79 -28.21 19.17 0.05
C VAL A 79 -29.24 19.96 0.84
N LEU A 80 -30.48 19.98 0.36
CA LEU A 80 -31.59 20.61 1.06
C LEU A 80 -32.02 19.78 2.28
N SER A 81 -32.67 20.44 3.23
CA SER A 81 -33.28 19.80 4.41
C SER A 81 -34.68 19.24 4.11
N ASP A 82 -35.08 19.17 2.85
CA ASP A 82 -36.36 18.60 2.43
C ASP A 82 -36.38 17.07 2.61
N LEU A 83 -37.58 16.48 2.58
CA LEU A 83 -37.74 15.03 2.78
C LEU A 83 -37.01 14.21 1.70
N ALA A 84 -37.01 14.72 0.47
CA ALA A 84 -36.33 14.12 -0.67
C ALA A 84 -34.80 14.26 -0.59
N LYS A 85 -34.26 15.10 0.29
CA LYS A 85 -32.82 15.43 0.38
C LYS A 85 -32.28 15.82 -0.98
N THR A 86 -32.94 16.78 -1.61
CA THR A 86 -32.64 17.26 -2.95
C THR A 86 -31.26 17.91 -2.98
N VAL A 87 -30.47 17.60 -4.00
CA VAL A 87 -29.22 18.29 -4.31
C VAL A 87 -29.50 19.41 -5.29
N GLN A 88 -29.03 20.61 -4.94
CA GLN A 88 -28.99 21.74 -5.87
C GLN A 88 -27.55 22.17 -6.11
N CYS A 89 -27.20 22.45 -7.36
CA CYS A 89 -25.89 22.94 -7.73
C CYS A 89 -25.96 24.24 -8.54
N LEU A 90 -24.93 25.08 -8.44
CA LEU A 90 -24.71 26.24 -9.29
C LEU A 90 -23.24 26.39 -9.64
N GLY A 91 -22.95 27.28 -10.61
CA GLY A 91 -21.61 27.66 -11.01
C GLY A 91 -21.26 27.21 -12.44
N TYR A 92 -19.96 27.05 -12.68
CA TYR A 92 -19.40 26.60 -13.94
C TYR A 92 -19.87 25.19 -14.30
N ASN A 93 -20.24 24.97 -15.57
CA ASN A 93 -20.87 23.71 -15.98
C ASN A 93 -20.37 23.15 -17.31
N ASN A 94 -19.27 23.65 -17.89
CA ASN A 94 -18.82 23.15 -19.21
C ASN A 94 -18.50 21.64 -19.22
N GLY A 95 -18.14 21.08 -18.07
CA GLY A 95 -17.94 19.65 -17.84
C GLY A 95 -19.11 18.95 -17.15
N TYR A 96 -20.32 19.51 -17.21
CA TYR A 96 -21.56 18.93 -16.66
C TYR A 96 -21.57 18.76 -15.13
N MET A 97 -20.84 19.61 -14.41
CA MET A 97 -20.71 19.61 -12.94
C MET A 97 -22.03 19.82 -12.19
N LEU A 98 -23.09 20.26 -12.87
CA LEU A 98 -24.41 20.47 -12.29
C LEU A 98 -25.41 19.35 -12.63
N ALA A 99 -25.07 18.48 -13.59
CA ALA A 99 -25.91 17.37 -14.08
C ALA A 99 -27.37 17.76 -14.40
N ASP A 100 -27.57 18.95 -14.97
CA ASP A 100 -28.88 19.46 -15.40
C ASP A 100 -29.21 19.10 -16.86
N GLY A 101 -28.46 18.16 -17.46
CA GLY A 101 -28.58 17.79 -18.86
C GLY A 101 -27.89 18.76 -19.83
N THR A 102 -27.27 19.85 -19.34
CA THR A 102 -26.62 20.87 -20.16
C THR A 102 -25.18 21.13 -19.73
N SER A 103 -24.38 21.75 -20.60
CA SER A 103 -23.04 22.26 -20.26
C SER A 103 -23.03 23.75 -19.92
N THR A 104 -24.20 24.37 -19.71
CA THR A 104 -24.33 25.81 -19.53
C THR A 104 -24.14 26.19 -18.06
N THR A 105 -23.24 27.14 -17.80
CA THR A 105 -23.03 27.75 -16.47
C THR A 105 -24.35 28.28 -15.91
N ARG A 106 -24.63 28.01 -14.63
CA ARG A 106 -25.85 28.46 -13.94
C ARG A 106 -25.49 29.36 -12.77
N LEU A 107 -25.99 30.60 -12.79
CA LEU A 107 -25.82 31.54 -11.68
C LEU A 107 -26.89 31.38 -10.59
N ALA A 108 -27.94 30.60 -10.88
CA ALA A 108 -28.98 30.21 -9.96
C ALA A 108 -28.92 28.68 -9.74
N PRO A 109 -29.28 28.19 -8.55
CA PRO A 109 -29.31 26.75 -8.26
C PRO A 109 -30.23 25.98 -9.20
N VAL A 110 -29.76 24.83 -9.68
CA VAL A 110 -30.55 23.85 -10.43
C VAL A 110 -30.61 22.54 -9.67
N ASN A 111 -31.73 21.82 -9.76
CA ASN A 111 -31.87 20.51 -9.14
C ASN A 111 -31.03 19.48 -9.90
N THR A 112 -30.23 18.71 -9.16
CA THR A 112 -29.32 17.70 -9.73
C THR A 112 -29.80 16.28 -9.47
N THR A 113 -30.06 15.92 -8.21
CA THR A 113 -30.54 14.59 -7.82
C THR A 113 -31.23 14.62 -6.46
N THR A 114 -31.76 13.48 -6.02
CA THR A 114 -32.41 13.30 -4.72
C THR A 114 -31.79 12.14 -3.94
N ASP A 115 -32.28 11.98 -2.71
CA ASP A 115 -31.96 10.90 -1.79
C ASP A 115 -30.51 10.94 -1.31
N VAL A 116 -29.89 12.12 -1.22
CA VAL A 116 -28.48 12.27 -0.85
C VAL A 116 -28.33 12.52 0.65
N VAL A 117 -27.38 11.83 1.27
CA VAL A 117 -27.03 12.02 2.69
C VAL A 117 -25.67 12.67 2.89
N GLU A 118 -24.77 12.55 1.92
CA GLU A 118 -23.41 13.09 1.97
C GLU A 118 -22.95 13.47 0.56
N LEU A 119 -22.21 14.57 0.45
CA LEU A 119 -21.58 15.05 -0.77
C LEU A 119 -20.05 15.06 -0.61
N ALA A 120 -19.35 14.73 -1.69
CA ALA A 120 -17.94 14.97 -1.89
C ALA A 120 -17.75 15.74 -3.19
N VAL A 121 -17.29 16.99 -3.09
CA VAL A 121 -17.16 17.89 -4.24
C VAL A 121 -15.67 18.06 -4.56
N GLY A 122 -15.26 17.60 -5.74
CA GLY A 122 -13.91 17.78 -6.29
C GLY A 122 -13.82 19.01 -7.20
N ASP A 123 -12.70 19.21 -7.90
CA ASP A 123 -12.51 20.44 -8.68
C ASP A 123 -13.50 20.54 -9.85
N ALA A 124 -13.71 19.42 -10.55
CA ALA A 124 -14.53 19.35 -11.76
C ALA A 124 -15.59 18.22 -11.74
N HIS A 125 -15.75 17.54 -10.60
CA HIS A 125 -16.75 16.50 -10.40
C HIS A 125 -17.35 16.55 -9.01
N THR A 126 -18.51 15.92 -8.86
CA THR A 126 -19.16 15.75 -7.57
C THR A 126 -19.62 14.31 -7.44
N CYS A 127 -19.44 13.74 -6.27
CA CYS A 127 -20.01 12.46 -5.91
C CYS A 127 -20.82 12.55 -4.62
N ALA A 128 -21.73 11.60 -4.42
CA ALA A 128 -22.70 11.60 -3.34
C ALA A 128 -22.98 10.19 -2.84
N ILE A 129 -23.26 10.07 -1.54
CA ILE A 129 -23.84 8.85 -0.95
C ILE A 129 -25.34 9.05 -0.86
N THR A 130 -26.10 8.05 -1.30
CA THR A 130 -27.55 8.04 -1.20
C THR A 130 -28.03 7.44 0.13
N THR A 131 -29.31 7.65 0.47
CA THR A 131 -29.98 6.99 1.60
C THR A 131 -29.97 5.45 1.51
N ALA A 132 -29.77 4.91 0.30
CA ALA A 132 -29.62 3.47 0.04
C ALA A 132 -28.14 3.01 0.09
N SER A 133 -27.23 3.84 0.61
CA SER A 133 -25.79 3.56 0.70
C SER A 133 -25.15 3.26 -0.67
N GLN A 134 -25.67 3.87 -1.73
CA GLN A 134 -25.12 3.81 -3.09
C GLN A 134 -24.32 5.07 -3.37
N MET A 135 -23.36 4.96 -4.29
CA MET A 135 -22.58 6.09 -4.76
C MET A 135 -23.08 6.58 -6.11
N LYS A 136 -23.34 7.89 -6.19
CA LYS A 136 -23.65 8.61 -7.43
C LYS A 136 -22.57 9.63 -7.72
N CYS A 137 -22.22 9.85 -8.99
CA CYS A 137 -21.27 10.86 -9.42
C CYS A 137 -21.75 11.59 -10.68
N TRP A 138 -21.31 12.84 -10.83
CA TRP A 138 -21.55 13.68 -12.00
C TRP A 138 -20.43 14.71 -12.20
N GLY A 139 -20.42 15.37 -13.35
CA GLY A 139 -19.32 16.24 -13.79
C GLY A 139 -18.31 15.53 -14.68
N GLN A 140 -17.06 16.00 -14.65
CA GLN A 140 -16.01 15.53 -15.55
C GLN A 140 -15.42 14.19 -15.09
N ASN A 141 -15.34 13.21 -16.01
CA ASN A 141 -14.82 11.87 -15.75
C ASN A 141 -13.66 11.47 -16.69
N SER A 142 -12.99 12.45 -17.32
CA SER A 142 -11.91 12.21 -18.29
C SER A 142 -10.71 11.45 -17.72
N VAL A 143 -10.57 11.39 -16.39
CA VAL A 143 -9.52 10.66 -15.67
C VAL A 143 -10.08 9.53 -14.78
N GLY A 144 -11.37 9.20 -14.90
CA GLY A 144 -11.95 8.05 -14.22
C GLY A 144 -12.44 8.30 -12.80
N THR A 145 -12.71 9.56 -12.44
CA THR A 145 -13.18 10.01 -11.11
C THR A 145 -14.48 9.38 -10.64
N PHE A 146 -15.22 8.67 -11.50
CA PHE A 146 -16.48 8.01 -11.14
C PHE A 146 -16.34 6.53 -10.79
N GLY A 147 -15.24 5.87 -11.18
CA GLY A 147 -15.02 4.45 -10.90
C GLY A 147 -15.93 3.50 -11.72
N LEU A 148 -16.40 3.93 -12.91
CA LEU A 148 -17.36 3.19 -13.75
C LEU A 148 -16.71 2.22 -14.76
N GLY A 149 -15.39 2.07 -14.74
CA GLY A 149 -14.64 1.30 -15.74
C GLY A 149 -14.53 1.97 -17.11
N ASN A 150 -14.87 3.27 -17.21
CA ASN A 150 -14.72 4.07 -18.42
C ASN A 150 -14.37 5.54 -18.09
N PHE A 151 -13.94 6.30 -19.11
CA PHE A 151 -13.54 7.71 -19.00
C PHE A 151 -14.56 8.69 -19.61
N SER A 152 -15.78 8.22 -19.89
CA SER A 152 -16.81 9.05 -20.52
C SER A 152 -17.37 10.04 -19.53
N THR A 153 -17.52 11.30 -19.97
CA THR A 153 -18.24 12.35 -19.24
C THR A 153 -19.72 12.32 -19.62
N TYR A 154 -20.60 12.54 -18.65
CA TYR A 154 -22.05 12.43 -18.81
C TYR A 154 -22.74 13.75 -18.43
N SER A 155 -23.83 14.09 -19.11
CA SER A 155 -24.63 15.28 -18.79
C SER A 155 -25.62 15.06 -17.64
N ASP A 156 -25.73 13.82 -17.17
CA ASP A 156 -26.63 13.37 -16.10
C ASP A 156 -25.86 12.68 -14.95
N VAL A 157 -26.58 12.39 -13.88
CA VAL A 157 -26.02 11.68 -12.71
C VAL A 157 -25.85 10.20 -13.00
N ARG A 158 -24.67 9.67 -12.71
CA ARG A 158 -24.33 8.25 -12.89
C ARG A 158 -24.21 7.54 -11.55
N THR A 159 -24.78 6.34 -11.47
CA THR A 159 -24.62 5.47 -10.29
C THR A 159 -23.44 4.53 -10.51
N ASN A 160 -22.54 4.46 -9.53
CA ASN A 160 -21.52 3.41 -9.50
C ASN A 160 -22.13 2.15 -8.89
N SER A 161 -22.59 1.23 -9.74
CA SER A 161 -23.24 -0.02 -9.35
C SER A 161 -22.26 -1.11 -8.88
N THR A 162 -20.95 -0.87 -9.00
CA THR A 162 -19.92 -1.83 -8.60
C THR A 162 -19.53 -1.69 -7.11
N LEU A 163 -19.92 -0.59 -6.48
CA LEU A 163 -19.78 -0.34 -5.05
C LEU A 163 -21.17 -0.40 -4.39
N SER A 164 -21.24 -1.02 -3.22
CA SER A 164 -22.45 -1.10 -2.40
C SER A 164 -22.07 -0.93 -0.92
N ASN A 165 -23.02 -0.46 -0.11
CA ASN A 165 -22.81 -0.17 1.31
C ASN A 165 -21.69 0.88 1.53
N VAL A 166 -21.72 1.95 0.73
CA VAL A 166 -20.79 3.08 0.87
C VAL A 166 -21.20 3.91 2.09
N VAL A 167 -20.25 4.16 3.00
CA VAL A 167 -20.50 4.83 4.29
C VAL A 167 -19.72 6.12 4.47
N ALA A 168 -18.71 6.38 3.63
CA ALA A 168 -18.01 7.65 3.57
C ALA A 168 -17.45 7.86 2.16
N ILE A 169 -17.40 9.13 1.73
CA ILE A 169 -16.87 9.50 0.42
C ILE A 169 -16.04 10.78 0.52
N THR A 170 -14.97 10.86 -0.25
CA THR A 170 -14.16 12.07 -0.39
C THR A 170 -13.75 12.28 -1.84
N ALA A 171 -13.65 13.53 -2.24
CA ALA A 171 -13.21 13.93 -3.57
C ALA A 171 -12.06 14.94 -3.42
N GLY A 172 -10.97 14.69 -4.14
CA GLY A 172 -9.90 15.64 -4.35
C GLY A 172 -10.08 16.37 -5.69
N GLN A 173 -9.03 17.07 -6.13
CA GLN A 173 -9.04 17.82 -7.39
C GLN A 173 -9.48 16.94 -8.58
N PHE A 174 -8.85 15.78 -8.78
CA PHE A 174 -9.19 14.84 -9.86
C PHE A 174 -9.25 13.38 -9.38
N LEU A 175 -9.57 13.18 -8.10
CA LEU A 175 -9.59 11.89 -7.42
C LEU A 175 -10.89 11.70 -6.64
N THR A 176 -11.38 10.46 -6.54
CA THR A 176 -12.44 10.08 -5.61
C THR A 176 -12.05 8.85 -4.80
N CYS A 177 -12.37 8.85 -3.52
CA CYS A 177 -12.24 7.69 -2.65
C CYS A 177 -13.56 7.41 -1.92
N ALA A 178 -13.94 6.15 -1.83
CA ALA A 178 -15.15 5.67 -1.17
C ALA A 178 -14.80 4.57 -0.16
N SER A 179 -15.32 4.68 1.05
CA SER A 179 -15.21 3.66 2.09
C SER A 179 -16.51 2.90 2.25
N LEU A 180 -16.42 1.57 2.34
CA LEU A 180 -17.54 0.67 2.52
C LEU A 180 -17.73 0.29 3.98
N GLN A 181 -18.94 -0.10 4.35
CA GLN A 181 -19.30 -0.53 5.71
C GLN A 181 -18.43 -1.69 6.23
N ASN A 182 -17.88 -2.51 5.33
CA ASN A 182 -16.98 -3.63 5.67
C ASN A 182 -15.52 -3.19 5.93
N GLY A 183 -15.25 -1.89 5.99
CA GLY A 183 -13.92 -1.33 6.25
C GLY A 183 -13.01 -1.22 5.02
N ARG A 184 -13.45 -1.66 3.84
CA ARG A 184 -12.66 -1.52 2.60
C ARG A 184 -12.81 -0.13 2.00
N SER A 185 -11.71 0.44 1.54
CA SER A 185 -11.70 1.71 0.79
C SER A 185 -11.26 1.49 -0.65
N TYR A 186 -11.88 2.23 -1.56
CA TYR A 186 -11.59 2.21 -2.99
C TYR A 186 -11.33 3.62 -3.48
N CYS A 187 -10.28 3.80 -4.28
CA CYS A 187 -9.99 5.08 -4.91
C CYS A 187 -9.86 4.93 -6.43
N PHE A 188 -10.23 5.98 -7.15
CA PHE A 188 -10.23 6.05 -8.62
C PHE A 188 -10.20 7.50 -9.10
N GLY A 189 -9.61 7.72 -10.27
CA GLY A 189 -9.32 9.05 -10.81
C GLY A 189 -7.88 9.18 -11.29
N GLU A 190 -7.41 10.42 -11.27
CA GLU A 190 -6.06 10.81 -11.65
C GLU A 190 -5.02 10.20 -10.71
N ASN A 191 -3.89 9.83 -11.29
CA ASN A 191 -2.78 9.22 -10.55
C ASN A 191 -1.41 9.82 -10.89
N ASP A 192 -1.42 10.98 -11.52
CA ASP A 192 -0.22 11.80 -11.63
C ASP A 192 0.22 12.17 -10.19
N ASP A 193 1.50 12.00 -9.88
CA ASP A 193 2.10 12.06 -8.54
C ASP A 193 1.72 10.95 -7.53
N GLU A 194 1.29 9.77 -8.00
CA GLU A 194 1.02 8.59 -7.13
C GLU A 194 -0.08 8.82 -6.08
N ARG A 195 -0.94 9.83 -6.30
CA ARG A 195 -1.93 10.33 -5.34
C ARG A 195 -3.02 9.33 -4.97
N LEU A 196 -3.14 8.21 -5.70
CA LEU A 196 -3.97 7.07 -5.31
C LEU A 196 -3.39 6.28 -4.13
N GLY A 197 -2.18 6.57 -3.65
CA GLY A 197 -1.52 5.76 -2.63
C GLY A 197 -1.11 4.38 -3.16
N LEU A 198 -0.95 4.29 -4.49
CA LEU A 198 -0.60 3.09 -5.23
C LEU A 198 0.66 3.39 -6.06
N PRO A 199 1.86 3.35 -5.45
CA PRO A 199 3.11 3.72 -6.13
C PRO A 199 3.47 2.80 -7.33
N TRP A 200 2.66 1.75 -7.58
CA TRP A 200 2.78 0.80 -8.69
C TRP A 200 1.91 1.16 -9.90
N LEU A 201 0.90 2.00 -9.69
CA LEU A 201 -0.01 2.46 -10.74
C LEU A 201 0.59 3.79 -11.22
N THR A 202 0.93 3.90 -12.50
CA THR A 202 1.50 5.13 -13.11
C THR A 202 0.55 5.75 -14.12
N VAL A 203 -0.70 5.32 -14.12
CA VAL A 203 -1.75 5.73 -15.06
C VAL A 203 -3.05 5.99 -14.29
N ASN A 204 -3.86 6.90 -14.82
CA ASN A 204 -5.20 7.16 -14.31
C ASN A 204 -6.04 5.87 -14.34
N THR A 205 -6.90 5.69 -13.33
CA THR A 205 -7.77 4.51 -13.26
C THR A 205 -9.23 4.92 -13.18
N ASN A 206 -10.03 4.30 -14.04
CA ASN A 206 -11.48 4.36 -13.99
C ASN A 206 -12.10 3.14 -13.28
N GLN A 207 -11.28 2.20 -12.80
CA GLN A 207 -11.73 1.05 -12.01
C GLN A 207 -11.48 1.31 -10.53
N ASN A 208 -12.34 0.73 -9.68
CA ASN A 208 -12.17 0.80 -8.24
C ASN A 208 -10.90 0.08 -7.82
N VAL A 209 -9.91 0.82 -7.30
CA VAL A 209 -8.70 0.20 -6.77
C VAL A 209 -8.76 0.15 -5.26
N THR A 210 -8.60 -1.05 -4.69
CA THR A 210 -8.61 -1.24 -3.24
C THR A 210 -7.36 -0.63 -2.62
N LEU A 211 -7.54 0.27 -1.65
CA LEU A 211 -6.46 0.68 -0.75
C LEU A 211 -6.34 -0.33 0.37
N ASN A 212 -5.17 -0.96 0.47
CA ASN A 212 -4.90 -1.97 1.49
C ASN A 212 -4.14 -1.29 2.65
N THR A 213 -4.80 -0.38 3.37
CA THR A 213 -4.24 0.21 4.57
C THR A 213 -4.55 -0.72 5.74
N LYS A 214 -3.52 -1.07 6.53
CA LYS A 214 -3.63 -2.08 7.60
C LYS A 214 -4.41 -1.61 8.83
N ASP A 215 -4.94 -0.40 8.77
CA ASP A 215 -5.84 0.18 9.73
C ASP A 215 -6.98 0.80 8.92
N ASN A 216 -8.18 0.85 9.53
CA ASN A 216 -9.36 1.55 9.02
C ASN A 216 -9.04 3.03 8.81
N LEU A 217 -8.30 3.33 7.74
CA LEU A 217 -7.91 4.67 7.39
C LEU A 217 -9.14 5.31 6.80
N LEU A 218 -9.77 6.18 7.60
CA LEU A 218 -10.52 7.30 7.06
C LEU A 218 -9.53 8.05 6.16
N VAL A 219 -9.64 7.83 4.85
CA VAL A 219 -8.90 8.62 3.88
C VAL A 219 -9.57 9.99 3.86
N SER A 220 -9.13 10.89 4.74
CA SER A 220 -9.28 12.32 4.48
C SER A 220 -8.28 12.67 3.41
N VAL A 221 -8.62 12.47 2.13
CA VAL A 221 -7.90 13.16 1.06
C VAL A 221 -8.18 14.64 1.31
N SER A 222 -7.16 15.47 1.44
CA SER A 222 -7.33 16.93 1.53
C SER A 222 -7.82 17.48 0.18
N GLY A 223 -9.07 17.19 -0.17
CA GLY A 223 -9.89 18.01 -1.05
C GLY A 223 -10.65 19.03 -0.22
N GLN A 224 -11.11 20.10 -0.85
CA GLN A 224 -11.60 21.33 -0.20
C GLN A 224 -12.87 21.14 0.69
N SER A 225 -13.37 19.92 0.85
CA SER A 225 -14.47 19.55 1.75
C SER A 225 -14.05 18.45 2.74
N SER A 226 -13.34 18.80 3.82
CA SER A 226 -13.01 17.87 4.90
C SER A 226 -14.06 17.93 6.02
N LYS A 227 -14.99 16.97 6.05
CA LYS A 227 -15.86 16.75 7.21
C LYS A 227 -15.26 15.66 8.09
N LEU A 228 -14.87 16.02 9.31
CA LEU A 228 -14.40 15.09 10.34
C LEU A 228 -15.57 14.20 10.79
N ILE A 229 -15.62 12.94 10.35
CA ILE A 229 -16.56 11.96 10.89
C ILE A 229 -16.03 11.50 12.25
N SER A 230 -16.80 11.72 13.33
CA SER A 230 -16.44 11.23 14.66
C SER A 230 -16.49 9.69 14.73
N PRO A 231 -15.53 8.99 15.37
CA PRO A 231 -15.44 7.52 15.38
C PRO A 231 -16.57 6.75 16.10
N LEU A 232 -17.59 7.40 16.66
CA LEU A 232 -18.31 6.84 17.81
C LEU A 232 -19.58 6.00 17.51
N GLN A 233 -19.85 5.56 16.29
CA GLN A 233 -21.08 4.77 16.01
C GLN A 233 -20.91 3.44 15.26
N LEU A 234 -19.69 2.99 14.92
CA LEU A 234 -19.51 1.82 14.03
C LEU A 234 -19.08 0.50 14.69
N PHE A 235 -18.97 0.40 16.01
CA PHE A 235 -18.56 -0.87 16.63
C PHE A 235 -19.44 -1.28 17.80
N ASN A 236 -20.52 -1.99 17.47
CA ASN A 236 -21.09 -3.00 18.35
C ASN A 236 -21.25 -4.30 17.56
N ASN A 237 -20.44 -5.29 17.93
CA ASN A 237 -20.53 -6.71 17.55
C ASN A 237 -20.37 -7.06 16.06
N GLN A 238 -19.21 -7.62 15.69
CA GLN A 238 -19.06 -9.07 15.45
C GLN A 238 -17.63 -9.44 15.02
N SER A 239 -17.15 -10.55 15.57
CA SER A 239 -15.89 -11.22 15.23
C SER A 239 -15.90 -11.73 13.79
N LEU A 240 -15.05 -11.18 12.92
CA LEU A 240 -14.87 -11.66 11.54
C LEU A 240 -13.80 -12.77 11.48
N ASN A 241 -14.22 -14.00 11.80
CA ASN A 241 -13.48 -15.20 11.42
C ASN A 241 -13.96 -15.66 10.03
N GLY A 242 -13.04 -15.66 9.06
CA GLY A 242 -13.20 -16.39 7.80
C GLY A 242 -13.55 -15.55 6.58
N LEU A 243 -12.56 -14.89 5.98
CA LEU A 243 -12.63 -14.42 4.59
C LEU A 243 -11.29 -14.73 3.90
N ASN A 244 -11.31 -15.82 3.14
CA ASN A 244 -10.20 -16.27 2.31
C ASN A 244 -10.30 -15.56 0.95
N ILE A 245 -9.38 -14.66 0.64
CA ILE A 245 -9.36 -13.88 -0.61
C ILE A 245 -8.26 -14.43 -1.51
N ALA A 246 -8.62 -14.85 -2.73
CA ALA A 246 -7.69 -15.23 -3.78
C ALA A 246 -6.78 -14.05 -4.15
N GLN A 247 -5.51 -14.13 -3.75
CA GLN A 247 -4.50 -13.11 -4.02
C GLN A 247 -3.85 -13.35 -5.40
N LYS A 248 -4.00 -12.39 -6.31
CA LYS A 248 -3.21 -12.34 -7.55
C LYS A 248 -1.75 -11.96 -7.25
N ASP A 249 -0.82 -12.43 -8.08
CA ASP A 249 0.63 -12.19 -7.95
C ASP A 249 0.94 -10.69 -8.09
N ILE A 250 1.59 -10.08 -7.07
CA ILE A 250 1.88 -8.64 -6.97
C ILE A 250 3.38 -8.48 -6.63
N SER A 251 4.09 -7.71 -7.44
CA SER A 251 5.45 -7.24 -7.13
C SER A 251 5.40 -5.81 -6.57
N ILE A 252 6.05 -5.56 -5.44
CA ILE A 252 6.09 -4.32 -4.66
C ILE A 252 7.56 -3.87 -4.59
N ILE A 253 7.89 -2.66 -5.05
CA ILE A 253 9.27 -2.12 -5.17
C ILE A 253 9.39 -0.72 -4.56
N GLU A 254 9.95 -0.57 -3.36
CA GLU A 254 10.00 0.76 -2.71
C GLU A 254 10.90 1.79 -3.45
N PRO A 255 10.56 3.10 -3.36
CA PRO A 255 11.37 4.18 -3.95
C PRO A 255 12.81 4.20 -3.43
N GLY A 256 13.77 4.41 -4.34
CA GLY A 256 15.20 4.48 -4.02
C GLY A 256 15.96 3.15 -4.06
N THR A 257 15.30 2.06 -4.45
CA THR A 257 15.92 0.77 -4.73
C THR A 257 16.74 0.78 -6.03
N SER A 258 17.86 0.04 -6.06
CA SER A 258 18.73 0.00 -7.24
C SER A 258 18.00 -0.50 -8.50
N ILE A 259 18.17 0.21 -9.63
CA ILE A 259 17.53 -0.13 -10.92
C ILE A 259 17.89 -1.55 -11.41
N ASN A 260 19.09 -2.03 -11.04
CA ASN A 260 19.52 -3.40 -11.35
C ASN A 260 18.68 -4.44 -10.57
N ASN A 261 18.38 -4.18 -9.30
CA ASN A 261 17.53 -5.04 -8.45
C ASN A 261 16.07 -5.06 -8.94
N GLN A 262 15.60 -3.96 -9.53
CA GLN A 262 14.25 -3.87 -10.11
C GLN A 262 14.08 -4.71 -11.38
N ASN A 263 15.08 -4.69 -12.28
CA ASN A 263 15.03 -5.46 -13.53
C ASN A 263 15.16 -6.97 -13.31
N ALA A 264 15.97 -7.35 -12.33
CA ALA A 264 16.13 -8.69 -11.79
C ALA A 264 14.80 -9.34 -11.35
N ILE A 265 13.93 -8.58 -10.68
CA ILE A 265 12.70 -9.11 -10.07
C ILE A 265 11.55 -9.25 -11.09
N LYS A 266 11.54 -8.45 -12.16
CA LYS A 266 10.53 -8.54 -13.23
C LYS A 266 10.46 -9.90 -13.92
N GLN A 267 11.48 -10.74 -13.72
CA GLN A 267 11.59 -12.07 -14.32
C GLN A 267 10.91 -13.18 -13.50
N PHE A 268 10.42 -12.88 -12.28
CA PHE A 268 9.87 -13.90 -11.39
C PHE A 268 8.35 -14.07 -11.46
N PRO A 269 7.86 -15.31 -11.65
CA PRO A 269 6.46 -15.63 -11.45
C PRO A 269 6.17 -15.72 -9.94
N GLY A 270 5.44 -14.75 -9.37
CA GLY A 270 5.04 -14.76 -7.96
C GLY A 270 4.83 -13.37 -7.38
N LYS A 271 4.67 -13.28 -6.05
CA LYS A 271 4.73 -12.00 -5.34
C LYS A 271 6.15 -11.71 -4.92
N THR A 272 6.63 -10.51 -5.22
CA THR A 272 7.96 -10.09 -4.75
C THR A 272 7.85 -8.76 -4.04
N TRP A 273 8.56 -8.58 -2.93
CA TRP A 273 8.66 -7.32 -2.23
C TRP A 273 10.12 -6.91 -2.12
N LEU A 274 10.46 -5.73 -2.61
CA LEU A 274 11.76 -5.11 -2.44
C LEU A 274 11.56 -3.82 -1.65
N GLY A 275 12.27 -3.67 -0.54
CA GLY A 275 12.13 -2.48 0.28
C GLY A 275 13.27 -2.26 1.25
N LYS A 276 13.26 -1.08 1.86
CA LYS A 276 14.20 -0.72 2.93
C LYS A 276 13.66 -1.25 4.26
N LEU A 277 14.57 -1.75 5.09
CA LEU A 277 14.21 -2.26 6.42
C LEU A 277 13.99 -1.16 7.46
N ASP A 278 14.52 0.03 7.23
CA ASP A 278 14.23 1.23 8.00
C ASP A 278 14.52 2.50 7.15
N SER A 279 14.03 3.66 7.63
CA SER A 279 14.19 4.95 6.94
C SER A 279 15.61 5.53 7.03
N ASN A 280 16.43 5.05 7.97
CA ASN A 280 17.72 5.66 8.35
C ASN A 280 18.94 4.80 8.01
N SER A 281 18.75 3.58 7.48
CA SER A 281 19.81 2.67 7.07
C SER A 281 19.76 2.43 5.57
N ASN A 282 20.90 2.02 5.04
CA ASN A 282 21.04 1.59 3.67
C ASN A 282 20.70 0.09 3.49
N ARG A 283 19.91 -0.48 4.40
CA ARG A 283 19.59 -1.91 4.42
C ARG A 283 18.35 -2.17 3.57
N GLU A 284 18.56 -2.87 2.47
CA GLU A 284 17.49 -3.33 1.59
C GLU A 284 17.22 -4.82 1.85
N VAL A 285 16.03 -5.29 1.49
CA VAL A 285 15.70 -6.72 1.50
C VAL A 285 14.78 -7.06 0.33
N ALA A 286 14.99 -8.24 -0.24
CA ALA A 286 14.06 -8.85 -1.19
C ALA A 286 13.32 -10.00 -0.50
N ILE A 287 12.00 -10.00 -0.59
CA ILE A 287 11.10 -11.05 -0.10
C ILE A 287 10.37 -11.63 -1.29
N ILE A 288 10.55 -12.91 -1.57
CA ILE A 288 10.02 -13.57 -2.77
C ILE A 288 9.08 -14.69 -2.36
N ILE A 289 7.92 -14.73 -2.99
CA ILE A 289 6.85 -15.70 -2.75
C ILE A 289 6.44 -16.28 -4.12
N PRO A 290 6.72 -17.56 -4.37
CA PRO A 290 6.36 -18.22 -5.63
C PRO A 290 4.85 -18.21 -5.91
N LYS A 291 4.42 -18.45 -7.16
CA LYS A 291 3.00 -18.62 -7.49
C LYS A 291 2.43 -19.90 -6.86
N GLY A 292 1.11 -19.88 -6.58
CA GLY A 292 0.37 -21.10 -6.20
C GLY A 292 0.36 -21.43 -4.71
N VAL A 293 0.62 -20.45 -3.84
CA VAL A 293 0.65 -20.61 -2.38
C VAL A 293 -0.73 -20.94 -1.81
N ASP A 294 -0.78 -21.94 -0.93
CA ASP A 294 -1.96 -22.33 -0.16
C ASP A 294 -1.87 -21.79 1.27
N TYR A 295 -2.46 -20.63 1.55
CA TYR A 295 -2.37 -19.94 2.85
C TYR A 295 -2.90 -20.75 4.05
N SER A 296 -3.56 -21.89 3.85
CA SER A 296 -3.94 -22.80 4.93
C SER A 296 -2.77 -23.62 5.50
N LYS A 297 -1.70 -23.80 4.69
CA LYS A 297 -0.51 -24.55 5.05
C LYS A 297 0.58 -23.65 5.65
N PRO A 298 1.41 -24.20 6.55
CA PRO A 298 2.52 -23.44 7.12
C PRO A 298 3.55 -23.03 6.05
N PHE A 299 4.13 -21.84 6.21
CA PHE A 299 5.19 -21.31 5.37
C PHE A 299 6.56 -21.71 5.93
N GLU A 300 7.47 -22.07 5.02
CA GLU A 300 8.91 -22.13 5.29
C GLU A 300 9.54 -20.79 4.90
N ILE A 301 10.26 -20.18 5.83
CA ILE A 301 11.02 -18.95 5.56
C ILE A 301 12.47 -19.32 5.36
N ILE A 302 13.05 -18.89 4.24
CA ILE A 302 14.43 -19.17 3.88
C ILE A 302 15.20 -17.86 3.81
N TYR A 303 16.08 -17.63 4.77
CA TYR A 303 17.04 -16.54 4.74
C TYR A 303 18.28 -16.98 3.97
N HIS A 304 18.58 -16.33 2.84
CA HIS A 304 19.67 -16.74 1.96
C HIS A 304 20.81 -15.70 1.97
N PHE A 305 21.98 -16.10 2.47
CA PHE A 305 23.19 -15.27 2.55
C PHE A 305 24.25 -15.69 1.53
N HIS A 306 24.69 -14.75 0.69
CA HIS A 306 25.67 -14.98 -0.39
C HIS A 306 26.92 -14.10 -0.27
N GLY A 307 28.10 -14.66 -0.57
CA GLY A 307 29.41 -14.07 -0.24
C GLY A 307 30.01 -13.01 -1.18
N HIS A 308 29.44 -12.71 -2.34
CA HIS A 308 30.01 -11.77 -3.32
C HIS A 308 29.16 -10.49 -3.42
N ASN A 309 29.55 -9.44 -2.68
CA ASN A 309 28.93 -8.10 -2.66
C ASN A 309 27.40 -8.03 -2.44
N GLY A 310 26.73 -9.13 -2.09
CA GLY A 310 25.31 -9.18 -1.69
C GLY A 310 24.28 -8.64 -2.69
N LYS A 311 24.72 -8.20 -3.88
CA LYS A 311 23.84 -7.54 -4.86
C LYS A 311 22.98 -8.58 -5.58
N LEU A 312 21.68 -8.31 -5.65
CA LEU A 312 20.70 -9.16 -6.32
C LEU A 312 21.09 -9.44 -7.78
N ASP A 313 21.62 -8.46 -8.50
CA ASP A 313 22.07 -8.60 -9.89
C ASP A 313 23.20 -9.64 -10.07
N ASN A 314 24.17 -9.70 -9.16
CA ASN A 314 25.22 -10.72 -9.16
C ASN A 314 24.71 -12.11 -8.77
N ILE A 315 23.76 -12.17 -7.83
CA ILE A 315 23.10 -13.42 -7.42
C ILE A 315 22.21 -13.99 -8.54
N LEU A 316 21.78 -13.13 -9.48
CA LEU A 316 20.90 -13.52 -10.59
C LEU A 316 21.63 -13.76 -11.91
N THR A 317 22.69 -13.01 -12.20
CA THR A 317 23.41 -13.09 -13.49
C THR A 317 24.74 -13.84 -13.40
N GLY A 318 25.22 -14.11 -12.19
CA GLY A 318 26.46 -14.82 -11.93
C GLY A 318 26.25 -16.28 -11.52
N SER A 319 26.45 -17.20 -12.47
CA SER A 319 26.56 -18.67 -12.32
C SER A 319 25.25 -19.47 -12.24
N ALA A 320 25.33 -20.73 -12.72
CA ALA A 320 24.24 -21.69 -12.93
C ALA A 320 23.61 -22.28 -11.65
N ASN A 321 23.58 -21.50 -10.57
CA ASN A 321 22.97 -21.79 -9.27
C ASN A 321 22.41 -20.50 -8.63
N GLY A 322 22.17 -19.46 -9.43
CA GLY A 322 21.63 -18.19 -8.95
C GLY A 322 20.24 -18.32 -8.34
N LEU A 323 19.81 -17.27 -7.63
CA LEU A 323 18.45 -17.18 -7.08
C LEU A 323 17.37 -17.45 -8.14
N GLU A 324 17.66 -17.15 -9.41
CA GLU A 324 16.77 -17.42 -10.53
C GLU A 324 16.49 -18.92 -10.72
N ASP A 325 17.54 -19.74 -10.75
CA ASP A 325 17.42 -21.20 -10.83
C ASP A 325 16.78 -21.77 -9.57
N LYS A 326 17.06 -21.18 -8.40
CA LYS A 326 16.41 -21.57 -7.15
C LYS A 326 14.90 -21.34 -7.21
N ILE A 327 14.46 -20.17 -7.65
CA ILE A 327 13.02 -19.85 -7.76
C ILE A 327 12.35 -20.70 -8.86
N LYS A 328 13.01 -20.93 -10.00
CA LYS A 328 12.49 -21.81 -11.07
C LYS A 328 12.28 -23.24 -10.60
N ASN A 329 13.19 -23.74 -9.76
CA ASN A 329 13.17 -25.12 -9.28
C ASN A 329 12.52 -25.28 -7.89
N MET A 330 11.91 -24.22 -7.35
CA MET A 330 11.24 -24.35 -6.06
C MET A 330 10.08 -25.33 -6.12
N PRO A 331 9.87 -26.14 -5.06
CA PRO A 331 8.72 -27.03 -4.97
C PRO A 331 7.43 -26.22 -5.11
N LYS A 332 6.67 -26.48 -6.17
CA LYS A 332 5.43 -25.76 -6.49
C LYS A 332 4.31 -26.02 -5.48
N ASP A 333 4.48 -27.03 -4.64
CA ASP A 333 3.55 -27.52 -3.63
C ASP A 333 3.87 -27.02 -2.21
N LYS A 334 4.99 -26.31 -2.02
CA LYS A 334 5.40 -25.74 -0.73
C LYS A 334 5.23 -24.23 -0.70
N ASN A 335 4.74 -23.75 0.44
CA ASN A 335 4.69 -22.34 0.75
C ASN A 335 6.07 -21.87 1.22
N VAL A 336 6.85 -21.27 0.31
CA VAL A 336 8.20 -20.79 0.62
C VAL A 336 8.26 -19.28 0.53
N ILE A 337 8.92 -18.64 1.50
CA ILE A 337 9.26 -17.22 1.49
C ILE A 337 10.78 -17.10 1.47
N ILE A 338 11.34 -16.53 0.42
CA ILE A 338 12.79 -16.28 0.34
C ILE A 338 13.06 -14.86 0.83
N VAL A 339 13.97 -14.73 1.79
CA VAL A 339 14.47 -13.46 2.28
C VAL A 339 15.92 -13.31 1.88
N ILE A 340 16.26 -12.21 1.22
CA ILE A 340 17.62 -11.93 0.77
C ILE A 340 18.01 -10.53 1.21
N PRO A 341 19.04 -10.40 2.04
CA PRO A 341 19.50 -9.08 2.44
C PRO A 341 20.24 -8.40 1.28
N GLN A 342 20.11 -7.08 1.16
CA GLN A 342 20.62 -6.27 0.04
C GLN A 342 21.41 -5.05 0.55
N GLY A 343 22.45 -4.66 -0.19
CA GLY A 343 23.37 -3.59 0.19
C GLY A 343 23.20 -2.26 -0.51
N PRO A 344 23.76 -1.16 0.07
CA PRO A 344 23.75 0.13 -0.57
C PRO A 344 24.37 0.07 -1.98
N PRO A 345 23.84 0.84 -2.95
CA PRO A 345 24.41 0.95 -4.28
C PRO A 345 25.85 1.50 -4.33
N LYS A 346 26.30 2.23 -3.29
CA LYS A 346 27.55 3.04 -3.33
C LYS A 346 28.48 2.97 -2.11
N ALA A 347 28.17 2.26 -1.03
CA ALA A 347 29.03 2.29 0.17
C ALA A 347 29.87 1.02 0.31
N GLN A 348 31.15 1.19 0.63
CA GLN A 348 32.13 0.14 0.99
C GLN A 348 31.81 -0.56 2.34
N ASP A 349 30.61 -0.34 2.88
CA ASP A 349 30.18 -0.91 4.14
C ASP A 349 29.61 -2.33 3.94
N TYR A 350 30.51 -3.25 3.61
CA TYR A 350 30.23 -4.67 3.51
C TYR A 350 30.14 -5.35 4.89
N THR A 351 30.08 -4.59 5.98
CA THR A 351 30.19 -5.16 7.33
C THR A 351 28.98 -6.01 7.69
N TRP A 352 27.78 -5.66 7.26
CA TRP A 352 26.60 -6.51 7.43
C TRP A 352 26.58 -7.70 6.43
N MET A 353 27.16 -7.55 5.23
CA MET A 353 27.34 -8.64 4.25
C MET A 353 28.38 -9.67 4.68
N ASN A 354 29.34 -9.26 5.51
CA ASN A 354 30.47 -10.07 5.97
C ASN A 354 30.45 -10.36 7.48
N GLY A 355 29.35 -10.04 8.18
CA GLY A 355 29.20 -10.28 9.61
C GLY A 355 30.17 -9.53 10.51
N LYS A 356 30.77 -8.41 10.07
CA LYS A 356 31.85 -7.72 10.80
C LYS A 356 31.39 -6.90 12.01
N ASN A 357 30.13 -6.47 12.10
CA ASN A 357 29.75 -5.44 13.07
C ASN A 357 28.77 -5.87 14.16
N ASN A 358 28.45 -7.16 14.29
CA ASN A 358 27.49 -7.67 15.28
C ASN A 358 26.17 -6.88 15.36
N GLU A 359 25.85 -6.06 14.34
CA GLU A 359 24.57 -5.38 14.22
C GLU A 359 23.56 -6.40 13.66
N ALA A 360 23.14 -7.23 14.59
CA ALA A 360 21.79 -7.71 14.81
C ALA A 360 21.14 -8.47 13.65
N LEU A 361 21.63 -9.68 13.36
CA LEU A 361 20.87 -10.67 12.57
C LEU A 361 19.48 -10.90 13.19
N ASP A 362 19.36 -10.86 14.51
CA ASP A 362 18.09 -10.86 15.25
C ASP A 362 17.19 -9.68 14.84
N LYS A 363 17.71 -8.45 14.82
CA LYS A 363 16.95 -7.25 14.37
C LYS A 363 16.56 -7.37 12.90
N PHE A 364 17.43 -7.91 12.05
CA PHE A 364 17.10 -8.19 10.65
C PHE A 364 15.96 -9.22 10.55
N GLN A 365 16.06 -10.34 11.26
CA GLN A 365 15.01 -11.35 11.30
C GLN A 365 13.70 -10.76 11.86
N ASP A 366 13.75 -9.95 12.92
CA ASP A 366 12.57 -9.30 13.51
C ASP A 366 11.90 -8.30 12.56
N GLN A 367 12.69 -7.45 11.90
CA GLN A 367 12.19 -6.49 10.91
C GLN A 367 11.58 -7.21 9.70
N THR A 368 12.27 -8.23 9.17
CA THR A 368 11.76 -8.98 8.03
C THR A 368 10.52 -9.78 8.41
N MET A 369 10.49 -10.41 9.58
CA MET A 369 9.31 -11.11 10.09
C MET A 369 8.11 -10.17 10.28
N SER A 370 8.35 -8.94 10.77
CA SER A 370 7.32 -7.91 10.85
C SER A 370 6.77 -7.57 9.47
N ILE A 371 7.63 -7.37 8.46
CA ILE A 371 7.22 -7.12 7.08
C ILE A 371 6.43 -8.30 6.52
N ILE A 372 6.90 -9.54 6.69
CA ILE A 372 6.23 -10.77 6.22
C ILE A 372 4.83 -10.86 6.83
N LYS A 373 4.69 -10.71 8.15
CA LYS A 373 3.41 -10.72 8.86
C LYS A 373 2.50 -9.52 8.52
N ASN A 374 3.09 -8.42 8.06
CA ASN A 374 2.34 -7.22 7.69
C ASN A 374 1.84 -7.24 6.25
N LYS A 375 2.65 -7.77 5.33
CA LYS A 375 2.35 -7.80 3.90
C LYS A 375 1.59 -9.06 3.48
N LEU A 376 1.72 -10.16 4.24
CA LEU A 376 0.88 -11.35 4.08
C LEU A 376 -0.27 -11.28 5.10
N SER A 377 -1.46 -11.68 4.65
CA SER A 377 -2.73 -11.58 5.39
C SER A 377 -2.60 -11.90 6.89
N PRO A 378 -3.39 -11.25 7.77
CA PRO A 378 -3.49 -11.69 9.15
C PRO A 378 -3.85 -13.20 9.17
N GLY A 379 -2.99 -14.03 9.75
CA GLY A 379 -3.23 -15.48 9.89
C GLY A 379 -2.19 -16.44 9.28
N ILE A 380 -1.08 -15.96 8.71
CA ILE A 380 -0.03 -16.87 8.23
C ILE A 380 0.53 -17.73 9.38
N LYS A 381 0.66 -19.04 9.13
CA LYS A 381 1.37 -19.96 10.03
C LYS A 381 2.79 -20.12 9.52
N ILE A 382 3.78 -19.84 10.37
CA ILE A 382 5.18 -20.14 10.06
C ILE A 382 5.47 -21.54 10.58
N GLY A 383 5.86 -22.44 9.69
CA GLY A 383 6.21 -23.82 10.04
C GLY A 383 7.66 -23.97 10.43
N SER A 384 8.56 -23.35 9.67
CA SER A 384 10.00 -23.42 9.91
C SER A 384 10.76 -22.22 9.36
N VAL A 385 11.90 -21.93 9.96
CA VAL A 385 12.88 -20.96 9.51
C VAL A 385 14.18 -21.67 9.14
N THR A 386 14.57 -21.54 7.89
CA THR A 386 15.82 -22.04 7.33
C THR A 386 16.76 -20.86 7.11
N VAL A 387 18.01 -20.99 7.57
CA VAL A 387 19.09 -20.03 7.28
C VAL A 387 20.14 -20.72 6.43
N GLU A 388 20.40 -20.16 5.26
CA GLU A 388 21.33 -20.72 4.29
C GLU A 388 22.54 -19.81 4.10
N GLY A 389 23.72 -20.42 4.08
CA GLY A 389 24.98 -19.74 3.82
C GLY A 389 25.69 -20.33 2.62
N HIS A 390 25.97 -19.50 1.63
CA HIS A 390 26.79 -19.86 0.46
C HIS A 390 28.08 -19.03 0.45
N SER A 391 29.23 -19.68 0.26
CA SER A 391 30.56 -19.07 0.27
C SER A 391 30.79 -18.21 1.53
N ALA A 392 31.20 -16.94 1.41
CA ALA A 392 31.39 -16.04 2.56
C ALA A 392 30.12 -15.76 3.39
N GLY A 393 28.92 -16.12 2.88
CA GLY A 393 27.66 -16.06 3.64
C GLY A 393 27.66 -16.95 4.89
N GLY A 394 28.47 -18.01 4.92
CA GLY A 394 28.64 -18.85 6.11
C GLY A 394 29.24 -18.14 7.32
N ARG A 395 30.01 -17.07 7.10
CA ARG A 395 30.60 -16.27 8.18
C ARG A 395 29.55 -15.48 8.96
N VAL A 396 28.44 -15.10 8.33
CA VAL A 396 27.29 -14.48 8.99
C VAL A 396 26.64 -15.46 9.97
N ILE A 397 26.45 -16.71 9.53
CA ILE A 397 25.89 -17.78 10.36
C ILE A 397 26.80 -18.07 11.55
N LEU A 398 28.11 -18.18 11.33
CA LEU A 398 29.09 -18.40 12.40
C LEU A 398 29.02 -17.30 13.48
N ASN A 399 28.99 -16.04 13.07
CA ASN A 399 28.98 -14.93 14.02
C ASN A 399 27.65 -14.88 14.78
N ALA A 400 26.52 -15.05 14.10
CA ALA A 400 25.22 -15.09 14.76
C ALA A 400 25.06 -16.29 15.70
N ALA A 401 25.66 -17.44 15.37
CA ALA A 401 25.69 -18.61 16.24
C ALA A 401 26.51 -18.35 17.52
N LYS A 402 27.65 -17.66 17.42
CA LYS A 402 28.48 -17.28 18.58
C LYS A 402 27.77 -16.32 19.51
N ASP A 403 27.01 -15.38 18.95
CA ASP A 403 26.31 -14.35 19.72
C ASP A 403 24.96 -14.84 20.27
N GLY A 404 24.52 -16.07 19.93
CA GLY A 404 23.22 -16.61 20.35
C GLY A 404 22.00 -15.96 19.67
N ASN A 405 22.21 -15.16 18.63
CA ASN A 405 21.19 -14.34 17.99
C ASN A 405 20.59 -14.96 16.72
N LEU A 406 21.02 -16.17 16.38
CA LEU A 406 20.50 -16.91 15.23
C LEU A 406 19.15 -17.55 15.58
N ARG A 407 18.09 -17.26 14.81
CA ARG A 407 16.79 -17.93 14.96
C ARG A 407 16.51 -18.82 13.74
N ALA A 408 16.85 -20.10 13.84
CA ALA A 408 16.69 -21.07 12.75
C ALA A 408 16.32 -22.47 13.27
N ASP A 409 15.35 -23.10 12.62
CA ASP A 409 15.03 -24.52 12.79
C ASP A 409 15.96 -25.40 11.95
N LYS A 410 16.47 -24.83 10.85
CA LYS A 410 17.33 -25.50 9.87
C LYS A 410 18.45 -24.58 9.39
N ILE A 411 19.64 -25.14 9.23
CA ILE A 411 20.81 -24.45 8.70
C ILE A 411 21.34 -25.23 7.50
N ASP A 412 21.30 -24.61 6.32
CA ASP A 412 21.87 -25.21 5.11
C ASP A 412 23.22 -24.55 4.79
N MET A 413 24.29 -25.35 4.92
CA MET A 413 25.66 -24.98 4.64
C MET A 413 25.98 -25.43 3.20
N LEU A 414 25.53 -24.63 2.22
CA LEU A 414 25.47 -25.01 0.81
C LEU A 414 26.83 -25.04 0.10
N ASP A 415 27.81 -24.38 0.68
CA ASP A 415 29.17 -24.35 0.17
C ASP A 415 30.14 -24.14 1.33
N SER A 416 30.34 -25.20 2.12
CA SER A 416 31.34 -25.20 3.19
C SER A 416 32.77 -25.18 2.65
N SER A 417 32.98 -24.89 1.35
CA SER A 417 34.30 -24.92 0.71
C SER A 417 35.18 -23.72 1.09
N TYR A 418 34.59 -22.63 1.60
CA TYR A 418 35.26 -21.37 1.92
C TYR A 418 35.36 -21.12 3.44
N GLY A 419 36.54 -21.32 4.01
CA GLY A 419 36.85 -21.10 5.43
C GLY A 419 36.45 -22.24 6.39
N THR A 420 36.99 -22.22 7.62
CA THR A 420 36.70 -23.20 8.68
C THR A 420 35.60 -22.67 9.61
N TRP A 421 34.38 -22.58 9.10
CA TRP A 421 33.26 -22.01 9.86
C TRP A 421 32.13 -22.99 10.14
N ALA A 422 32.02 -24.10 9.38
CA ALA A 422 30.89 -25.01 9.47
C ALA A 422 30.86 -25.73 10.81
N SER A 423 32.00 -26.32 11.20
CA SER A 423 32.10 -27.07 12.46
C SER A 423 31.93 -26.18 13.70
N GLU A 424 32.48 -24.98 13.65
CA GLU A 424 32.39 -24.01 14.73
C GLU A 424 31.00 -23.39 14.83
N ALA A 425 30.34 -23.11 13.70
CA ALA A 425 28.94 -22.64 13.70
C ALA A 425 28.00 -23.69 14.27
N TYR A 426 28.18 -24.96 13.90
CA TYR A 426 27.44 -26.09 14.50
C TYR A 426 27.64 -26.15 16.01
N LYS A 427 28.90 -26.14 16.46
CA LYS A 427 29.23 -26.23 17.88
C LYS A 427 28.57 -25.11 18.70
N ASN A 428 28.60 -23.88 18.21
CA ASN A 428 28.01 -22.74 18.91
C ASN A 428 26.48 -22.78 18.88
N TYR A 429 25.87 -23.09 17.72
CA TYR A 429 24.42 -23.04 17.60
C TYR A 429 23.70 -24.26 18.18
N HIS A 430 24.28 -25.46 18.09
CA HIS A 430 23.67 -26.68 18.62
C HIS A 430 23.49 -26.62 20.15
N GLN A 431 24.34 -25.85 20.85
CA GLN A 431 24.18 -25.59 22.28
C GLN A 431 22.95 -24.72 22.58
N VAL A 432 22.60 -23.81 21.67
CA VAL A 432 21.46 -22.90 21.79
C VAL A 432 20.17 -23.58 21.34
N ASN A 433 20.22 -24.34 20.24
CA ASN A 433 19.09 -25.11 19.71
C ASN A 433 19.52 -26.54 19.32
N PRO A 434 19.45 -27.50 20.26
CA PRO A 434 19.82 -28.89 20.01
C PRO A 434 18.97 -29.60 18.95
N ASN A 435 17.76 -29.09 18.70
CA ASN A 435 16.81 -29.67 17.75
C ASN A 435 16.99 -29.13 16.32
N ALA A 436 17.86 -28.14 16.12
CA ALA A 436 18.13 -27.59 14.81
C ALA A 436 18.71 -28.67 13.87
N LYS A 437 18.25 -28.67 12.62
CA LYS A 437 18.77 -29.56 11.58
C LYS A 437 19.84 -28.84 10.78
N PHE A 438 20.89 -29.56 10.40
CA PHE A 438 22.01 -29.01 9.65
C PHE A 438 22.20 -29.83 8.38
N ASN A 439 22.09 -29.21 7.22
CA ASN A 439 22.51 -29.85 5.98
C ASN A 439 23.85 -29.29 5.56
N VAL A 440 24.84 -30.16 5.40
CA VAL A 440 26.21 -29.78 5.10
C VAL A 440 26.57 -30.27 3.71
N VAL A 441 26.69 -29.35 2.77
CA VAL A 441 27.13 -29.61 1.41
C VAL A 441 28.63 -29.35 1.34
N TYR A 442 29.41 -30.39 1.05
CA TYR A 442 30.86 -30.30 0.91
C TYR A 442 31.35 -30.73 -0.47
N ILE A 443 32.48 -30.17 -0.88
CA ILE A 443 33.16 -30.52 -2.13
C ILE A 443 34.34 -31.46 -1.78
N PRO A 444 34.41 -32.67 -2.36
CA PRO A 444 35.55 -33.55 -2.20
C PRO A 444 36.85 -32.88 -2.65
N ASN A 445 37.94 -33.12 -1.92
CA ASN A 445 39.28 -32.58 -2.15
C ASN A 445 39.40 -31.05 -2.02
N SER A 446 38.37 -30.37 -1.52
CA SER A 446 38.47 -28.95 -1.16
C SER A 446 39.28 -28.76 0.13
N GLN A 447 39.90 -27.59 0.29
CA GLN A 447 40.71 -27.23 1.47
C GLN A 447 39.95 -27.37 2.80
N THR A 448 38.63 -27.33 2.75
CA THR A 448 37.70 -27.25 3.88
C THR A 448 36.83 -28.49 4.00
N GLN A 449 37.00 -29.50 3.13
CA GLN A 449 36.35 -30.81 3.27
C GLN A 449 36.57 -31.38 4.68
N ALA A 450 37.78 -31.25 5.20
CA ALA A 450 38.13 -31.74 6.53
C ALA A 450 37.26 -31.09 7.62
N ASP A 451 36.91 -29.80 7.49
CA ASP A 451 36.04 -29.11 8.44
C ASP A 451 34.60 -29.62 8.37
N ALA A 452 34.06 -29.76 7.15
CA ALA A 452 32.72 -30.27 6.94
C ALA A 452 32.57 -31.73 7.43
N LEU A 453 33.57 -32.57 7.18
CA LEU A 453 33.54 -33.97 7.60
C LEU A 453 33.61 -34.17 9.11
N ARG A 454 34.04 -33.16 9.91
CA ARG A 454 33.92 -33.21 11.39
C ARG A 454 32.47 -33.29 11.86
N LEU A 455 31.54 -32.83 11.02
CA LEU A 455 30.11 -32.86 11.29
C LEU A 455 29.45 -34.21 10.95
N LYS A 456 30.16 -35.09 10.24
CA LYS A 456 29.62 -36.40 9.86
C LYS A 456 29.27 -37.22 11.11
N GLY A 457 28.01 -37.60 11.22
CA GLY A 457 27.49 -38.40 12.35
C GLY A 457 27.14 -37.58 13.59
N GLN A 458 27.27 -36.25 13.56
CA GLN A 458 26.79 -35.39 14.64
C GLN A 458 25.25 -35.34 14.65
N PRO A 459 24.62 -35.18 15.84
CA PRO A 459 23.16 -35.05 15.95
C PRO A 459 22.59 -33.93 15.07
N GLY A 460 21.52 -34.25 14.34
CA GLY A 460 20.84 -33.30 13.47
C GLY A 460 21.56 -32.98 12.16
N VAL A 461 22.73 -33.57 11.89
CA VAL A 461 23.53 -33.31 10.68
C VAL A 461 23.21 -34.31 9.57
N THR A 462 22.91 -33.79 8.38
CA THR A 462 22.83 -34.53 7.12
C THR A 462 23.95 -34.06 6.19
N MET A 463 24.74 -35.00 5.67
CA MET A 463 25.85 -34.70 4.77
C MET A 463 25.44 -34.87 3.31
N HIS A 464 25.83 -33.92 2.47
CA HIS A 464 25.62 -33.95 1.02
C HIS A 464 26.94 -33.68 0.31
N GLN A 465 27.21 -34.43 -0.76
CA GLN A 465 28.40 -34.25 -1.58
C GLN A 465 28.05 -33.47 -2.85
N SER A 466 28.81 -32.42 -3.17
CA SER A 466 28.69 -31.69 -4.43
C SER A 466 29.90 -31.96 -5.34
N LYS A 467 29.67 -31.98 -6.66
CA LYS A 467 30.70 -32.13 -7.71
C LYS A 467 31.13 -30.79 -8.33
N VAL A 468 30.53 -29.69 -7.91
CA VAL A 468 30.68 -28.38 -8.54
C VAL A 468 31.94 -27.68 -8.01
N ASP A 469 32.93 -27.48 -8.88
CA ASP A 469 34.09 -26.59 -8.62
C ASP A 469 33.73 -25.16 -9.05
N HIS A 470 34.14 -24.16 -8.26
CA HIS A 470 33.83 -22.73 -8.49
C HIS A 470 34.42 -22.16 -9.78
N SER A 471 35.22 -22.94 -10.53
CA SER A 471 35.75 -22.58 -11.84
C SER A 471 34.82 -22.94 -13.02
N SER A 472 33.84 -23.83 -12.83
CA SER A 472 32.95 -24.29 -13.91
C SER A 472 31.68 -24.97 -13.37
N VAL A 473 30.55 -24.25 -13.37
CA VAL A 473 29.30 -24.76 -12.79
C VAL A 473 28.19 -24.91 -13.85
N PRO A 474 27.73 -26.15 -14.15
CA PRO A 474 26.35 -26.41 -14.53
C PRO A 474 25.65 -27.50 -13.67
N LYS A 475 24.42 -27.16 -13.23
CA LYS A 475 23.19 -27.97 -13.03
C LYS A 475 23.27 -29.31 -12.28
N ALA A 476 22.84 -29.32 -11.01
CA ALA A 476 21.82 -30.23 -10.45
C ALA A 476 21.74 -30.11 -8.91
N PHE A 477 20.69 -29.48 -8.35
CA PHE A 477 20.39 -29.64 -6.92
C PHE A 477 18.89 -29.57 -6.53
N PHE A 478 17.94 -29.72 -7.46
CA PHE A 478 16.51 -29.64 -7.13
C PHE A 478 15.68 -30.82 -7.65
N GLY A 479 16.24 -32.03 -7.62
CA GLY A 479 15.52 -33.23 -8.01
C GLY A 479 16.02 -34.50 -7.32
N ILE A 480 16.04 -34.52 -5.98
CA ILE A 480 15.94 -35.72 -5.14
C ILE A 480 15.18 -35.33 -3.88
#